data_AF-A0A919LWU2-F1
#
_entry.id   AF-A0A919LWU2-F1
#
_cell.length_a   1.000
_cell.length_b   1.000
_cell.length_c   1.000
_cell.angle_alpha   90.00
_cell.angle_beta   90.00
_cell.angle_gamma   90.00
#
_symmetry.space_group_name_H-M   'P 1'
#
loop_
_entity.id
_entity.type
_entity.pdbx_description
1 polymer ?
#
loop_
_entity_poly.entity_id
_entity_poly.type
_entity_poly.pdbx_seq_one_letter_code
_entity_poly.pdbx_strand_id
1 'polypeptide(L)' 'MLLEHGWTQGEAVRALFREAGYLDVATCRDYGDNERLTLGRLPDMENVG' A
#
# COMPACT_ATOMS: atom_id res chain seq x y z
N MET A 1 3.01 -5.78 -4.10
CA MET A 1 4.09 -5.16 -3.32
C MET A 1 3.59 -4.91 -1.91
N LEU A 2 4.47 -5.01 -0.91
CA LEU A 2 4.14 -4.80 0.50
C LEU A 2 5.31 -4.06 1.14
N LEU A 3 5.00 -3.04 1.95
CA LEU A 3 5.96 -2.16 2.59
C LEU A 3 5.57 -1.95 4.05
N GLU A 4 6.53 -2.18 4.96
CA GLU A 4 6.41 -1.80 6.36
C GLU A 4 6.80 -0.33 6.56
N HIS A 5 6.07 0.36 7.44
CA HIS A 5 6.29 1.76 7.75
C HIS A 5 6.02 2.08 9.23
N GLY A 6 6.41 3.28 9.68
CA GLY A 6 6.05 3.80 10.99
C GLY A 6 4.55 4.04 11.14
N TRP A 7 4.04 3.99 12.37
CA TRP A 7 2.60 3.96 12.63
C TRP A 7 1.82 5.22 12.22
N THR A 8 2.50 6.35 12.09
CA THR A 8 1.92 7.62 11.62
C THR A 8 2.05 7.82 10.10
N GLN A 9 2.73 6.91 9.39
CA GLN A 9 3.09 7.09 7.98
C GLN A 9 2.10 6.46 7.01
N GLY A 10 1.08 5.75 7.48
CA GLY A 10 0.21 4.94 6.61
C GLY A 10 -0.52 5.74 5.54
N GLU A 11 -1.00 6.95 5.85
CA GLU A 11 -1.61 7.82 4.84
C GLU A 11 -0.63 8.19 3.72
N ALA A 12 0.56 8.66 4.09
CA ALA A 12 1.59 9.05 3.13
C ALA A 12 2.02 7.87 2.25
N VAL A 13 2.19 6.67 2.85
CA VAL A 13 2.56 5.46 2.11
C VAL A 13 1.43 5.02 1.17
N ARG A 14 0.16 5.03 1.60
CA ARG A 14 -0.97 4.74 0.71
C ARG A 14 -1.06 5.74 -0.45
N ALA A 15 -0.76 7.01 -0.22
CA ALA A 15 -0.72 8.03 -1.28
C ALA A 15 0.35 7.69 -2.32
N LEU A 16 1.57 7.34 -1.88
CA LEU A 16 2.66 6.94 -2.77
C LEU A 16 2.32 5.66 -3.58
N PHE A 17 1.65 4.68 -2.97
CA PHE A 17 1.19 3.49 -3.70
C PHE A 17 0.20 3.86 -4.81
N ARG A 18 -0.77 4.74 -4.52
CA ARG A 18 -1.76 5.19 -5.51
C ARG A 18 -1.10 6.01 -6.62
N GLU A 19 -0.18 6.91 -6.29
CA GLU A 19 0.57 7.71 -7.25
C GLU A 19 1.45 6.83 -8.16
N ALA A 20 2.05 5.78 -7.61
CA ALA A 20 2.81 4.79 -8.37
C ALA A 20 1.94 3.81 -9.17
N GLY A 21 0.61 3.97 -9.18
CA GLY A 21 -0.31 3.18 -9.99
C GLY A 21 -0.67 1.81 -9.40
N TYR A 22 -0.41 1.56 -8.12
CA TYR A 22 -0.85 0.33 -7.47
C TYR A 22 -2.38 0.33 -7.26
N LEU A 23 -2.98 -0.82 -7.55
CA LEU A 23 -4.37 -1.16 -7.28
C LEU A 23 -4.48 -1.86 -5.92
N ASP A 24 -5.72 -2.01 -5.44
CA ASP A 24 -6.04 -2.77 -4.21
C ASP A 24 -5.22 -2.31 -2.99
N VAL A 25 -4.98 -1.00 -2.88
CA VAL A 25 -4.14 -0.42 -1.82
C VAL A 25 -4.83 -0.52 -0.46
N ALA A 26 -4.23 -1.26 0.46
CA ALA A 26 -4.73 -1.48 1.81
C ALA A 26 -3.62 -1.35 2.87
N THR A 27 -4.00 -1.07 4.11
CA THR A 27 -3.07 -1.04 5.25
C THR A 27 -3.55 -1.97 6.36
N CYS A 28 -2.65 -2.82 6.84
CA CYS A 28 -2.87 -3.70 7.96
C CYS A 28 -2.27 -3.10 9.24
N ARG A 29 -2.87 -3.48 10.38
CA ARG A 29 -2.39 -3.09 11.71
C ARG A 29 -1.66 -4.23 12.39
N ASP A 30 -0.75 -3.87 13.28
CA ASP A 30 -0.09 -4.83 14.19
C ASP A 30 -0.99 -5.16 15.40
N TYR A 31 -0.48 -5.99 16.32
CA TYR A 31 -1.21 -6.39 17.53
C TYR A 31 -1.49 -5.23 18.50
N GLY A 32 -0.79 -4.11 18.35
CA GLY A 32 -1.03 -2.89 19.12
C GLY A 32 -2.03 -1.94 18.47
N ASP A 33 -2.75 -2.39 17.42
CA ASP A 33 -3.68 -1.61 16.61
C ASP A 33 -3.03 -0.40 15.92
N ASN A 34 -1.72 -0.48 15.65
CA ASN A 34 -1.00 0.55 14.90
C ASN A 34 -0.90 0.16 13.43
N GLU A 35 -1.15 1.11 12.53
CA GLU A 35 -0.90 0.89 11.09
C GLU A 35 0.56 0.52 10.87
N ARG A 36 0.84 -0.59 10.20
CA ARG A 36 2.22 -1.11 10.10
C ARG A 36 2.62 -1.45 8.68
N LEU A 37 1.72 -2.02 7.91
CA LEU A 37 2.02 -2.61 6.61
C LEU A 37 1.05 -2.09 5.57
N THR A 38 1.55 -1.48 4.51
CA THR A 38 0.74 -1.13 3.33
C THR A 38 1.06 -2.08 2.20
N LEU A 39 0.03 -2.59 1.53
CA LEU A 39 0.13 -3.48 0.39
C LEU A 39 -0.67 -2.94 -0.80
N GLY A 40 -0.30 -3.37 -1.99
CA GLY A 40 -1.00 -3.08 -3.24
C GLY A 40 -0.49 -3.96 -4.37
N ARG A 41 -1.26 -4.04 -5.46
CA ARG A 41 -0.96 -4.86 -6.64
C ARG A 41 -0.69 -3.97 -7.85
N LEU A 42 0.34 -4.27 -8.64
CA LEU A 42 0.49 -3.60 -9.94
C LEU A 42 -0.64 -4.07 -10.87
N PRO A 43 -1.12 -3.22 -11.78
CA PRO A 43 -2.02 -3.66 -12.83
C PRO A 43 -1.39 -4.83 -13.59
N ASP A 44 -2.24 -5.77 -14.03
CA ASP A 44 -1.77 -6.88 -14.86
C ASP A 44 -1.23 -6.28 -16.18
N MET A 45 0.00 -6.64 -16.56
CA MET A 45 0.67 -6.09 -17.75
C MET A 45 0.01 -6.52 -19.08
N GLU A 46 -1.05 -7.33 -19.06
CA GLU A 46 -1.66 -7.96 -20.25
C GLU A 46 -2.80 -7.16 -20.90
N ASN A 47 -3.02 -5.89 -20.54
CA ASN A 47 -4.00 -5.02 -21.21
C ASN A 47 -3.48 -3.58 -21.40
N VAL A 48 -2.25 -3.45 -21.90
CA VAL A 48 -1.87 -2.24 -22.63
C VAL A 48 -1.98 -2.60 -24.12
N GLY A 49 -3.18 -2.36 -24.67
CA GLY A 49 -3.39 -2.35 -26.11
C GLY A 49 -2.67 -1.18 -26.78
#